data_AF-A0A7L4RMP9-F1
#
_entry.id   AF-A0A7L4RMP9-F1
#
_cell.length_a   1.000
_cell.length_b   1.000
_cell.length_c   1.000
_cell.angle_alpha   90.00
_cell.angle_beta   90.00
_cell.angle_gamma   90.00
#
_symmetry.space_group_name_H-M   'P 1'
#
loop_
_entity.id
_entity.type
_entity.pdbx_description
1 polymer ?
#
loop_
_entity_poly.entity_id
_entity_poly.type
_entity_poly.pdbx_seq_one_letter_code
_entity_poly.pdbx_strand_id
1 'polypeptide(L)'
;MEEKKPAVDVEALEKEKASLLERLKEADRRYRYKIFEAKALSEMLEKRKKEDPLPPVREIRKNIHRLEFIISTEARTLKQERELVKEVRKWEKKLGGAIETERMERRLVFINDDIKRAEQQVKELETRMNELRAQVYEKHSAEHKSRKESKLLELKRNVEEEKLKEIKPFMKKNEDGRVDLGEICVIKKKEK
;
A
#
# COMPACT_ATOMS: atom_id res chain seq x y z
N MET A 1 -2.16 26.95 35.66
CA MET A 1 -2.26 26.92 34.18
C MET A 1 -2.22 25.45 33.81
N GLU A 2 -3.39 24.86 33.50
CA GLU A 2 -3.44 23.47 33.06
C GLU A 2 -3.00 23.41 31.61
N GLU A 3 -1.85 22.81 31.37
CA GLU A 3 -1.37 22.48 30.03
C GLU A 3 -2.36 21.51 29.39
N LYS A 4 -3.26 22.04 28.55
CA LYS A 4 -4.05 21.24 27.63
C LYS A 4 -3.09 20.50 26.71
N LYS A 5 -2.81 19.24 27.03
CA LYS A 5 -2.12 18.31 26.12
C LYS A 5 -2.78 18.44 24.74
N PRO A 6 -2.01 18.57 23.66
CA PRO A 6 -2.60 18.65 22.33
C PRO A 6 -3.35 17.35 22.09
N ALA A 7 -4.67 17.43 22.04
CA ALA A 7 -5.48 16.43 21.38
C ALA A 7 -4.96 16.43 19.93
N VAL A 8 -4.04 15.53 19.61
CA VAL A 8 -3.67 15.32 18.22
C VAL A 8 -4.93 14.78 17.59
N ASP A 9 -5.62 15.65 16.83
CA ASP A 9 -6.97 15.45 16.33
C ASP A 9 -7.07 14.09 15.61
N VAL A 10 -7.93 13.23 16.12
CA VAL A 10 -8.27 11.96 15.45
C VAL A 10 -8.75 12.25 14.02
N GLU A 11 -9.46 13.36 13.83
CA GLU A 11 -9.88 13.84 12.51
C GLU A 11 -8.70 14.13 11.57
N ALA A 12 -7.58 14.64 12.07
CA ALA A 12 -6.39 14.90 11.26
C ALA A 12 -5.75 13.58 10.79
N LEU A 13 -5.69 12.58 11.66
CA LEU A 13 -5.21 11.24 11.31
C LEU A 13 -6.15 10.52 10.34
N GLU A 14 -7.46 10.70 10.48
CA GLU A 14 -8.45 10.14 9.56
C GLU A 14 -8.36 10.78 8.17
N LYS A 15 -8.14 12.10 8.08
CA LYS A 15 -7.90 12.80 6.82
C LYS A 15 -6.61 12.33 6.16
N GLU A 16 -5.53 12.19 6.93
CA GLU A 16 -4.25 11.67 6.42
C GLU A 16 -4.40 10.24 5.89
N LYS A 17 -5.08 9.36 6.65
CA LYS A 17 -5.41 8.00 6.23
C LYS A 17 -6.22 7.98 4.92
N ALA A 18 -7.22 8.84 4.78
CA ALA A 18 -8.00 8.95 3.54
C ALA A 18 -7.11 9.35 2.35
N SER A 19 -6.24 10.34 2.54
CA SER A 19 -5.31 10.79 1.50
C SER A 19 -4.31 9.71 1.07
N LEU A 20 -3.79 8.93 2.03
CA LEU A 20 -2.89 7.81 1.73
C LEU A 20 -3.61 6.67 1.02
N LEU A 21 -4.89 6.48 1.30
CA LEU A 21 -5.69 5.43 0.67
C LEU A 21 -5.96 5.76 -0.80
N GLU A 22 -6.14 7.04 -1.12
CA GLU A 22 -6.19 7.51 -2.51
C GLU A 22 -4.86 7.31 -3.23
N ARG A 23 -3.75 7.75 -2.61
CA ARG A 23 -2.40 7.52 -3.17
C ARG A 23 -2.09 6.04 -3.38
N LEU A 24 -2.48 5.18 -2.45
CA LEU A 24 -2.32 3.73 -2.56
C LEU A 24 -3.12 3.16 -3.74
N LYS A 25 -4.38 3.59 -3.90
CA LYS A 25 -5.21 3.19 -5.05
C LYS A 25 -4.59 3.63 -6.37
N GLU A 26 -4.04 4.83 -6.44
CA GLU A 26 -3.35 5.32 -7.63
C GLU A 26 -2.08 4.52 -7.93
N ALA A 27 -1.26 4.27 -6.91
CA ALA A 27 -0.04 3.46 -7.04
C ALA A 27 -0.36 2.02 -7.50
N ASP A 28 -1.37 1.38 -6.91
CA ASP A 28 -1.82 0.03 -7.29
C ASP A 28 -2.36 0.01 -8.73
N ARG A 29 -3.15 1.02 -9.14
CA ARG A 29 -3.60 1.15 -10.54
C ARG A 29 -2.41 1.24 -11.51
N ARG A 30 -1.41 2.06 -11.20
CA ARG A 30 -0.19 2.20 -12.02
C ARG A 30 0.59 0.90 -12.08
N TYR A 31 0.77 0.23 -10.94
CA TYR A 31 1.45 -1.06 -10.84
C TYR A 31 0.76 -2.12 -11.72
N ARG A 32 -0.56 -2.28 -11.58
CA ARG A 32 -1.35 -3.23 -12.39
C ARG A 32 -1.26 -2.90 -13.87
N TYR A 33 -1.41 -1.62 -14.23
CA TYR A 33 -1.28 -1.19 -15.63
C TYR A 33 0.07 -1.62 -16.22
N LYS A 34 1.18 -1.39 -15.49
CA LYS A 34 2.52 -1.77 -15.94
C LYS A 34 2.70 -3.28 -16.07
N ILE A 35 2.12 -4.08 -15.18
CA ILE A 35 2.10 -5.54 -15.31
C ILE A 35 1.38 -5.97 -16.59
N PHE A 36 0.20 -5.40 -16.86
CA PHE A 36 -0.53 -5.71 -18.09
C PHE A 36 0.22 -5.27 -19.35
N GLU A 37 0.88 -4.10 -19.31
CA GLU A 37 1.74 -3.61 -20.38
C GLU A 37 2.90 -4.58 -20.66
N ALA A 38 3.60 -5.02 -19.60
CA ALA A 38 4.69 -5.99 -19.72
C ALA A 38 4.21 -7.33 -20.28
N LYS A 39 3.08 -7.85 -19.78
CA LYS A 39 2.50 -9.12 -20.22
C LYS A 39 2.08 -9.08 -21.69
N ALA A 40 1.40 -8.03 -22.12
CA ALA A 40 1.01 -7.87 -23.51
C ALA A 40 2.24 -7.80 -24.42
N LEU A 41 3.27 -7.05 -24.01
CA LEU A 41 4.49 -6.89 -24.79
C LEU A 41 5.32 -8.19 -24.83
N SER A 42 5.39 -8.95 -23.73
CA SER A 42 6.06 -10.26 -23.71
C SER A 42 5.35 -11.28 -24.60
N GLU A 43 4.01 -11.34 -24.57
CA GLU A 43 3.24 -12.22 -25.44
C GLU A 43 3.44 -11.88 -26.92
N MET A 44 3.48 -10.59 -27.27
CA MET A 44 3.79 -10.14 -28.64
C MET A 44 5.20 -10.54 -29.07
N LEU A 45 6.19 -10.37 -28.19
CA LEU A 45 7.58 -10.77 -28.44
C LEU A 45 7.71 -12.28 -28.64
N GLU A 46 7.07 -13.09 -27.80
CA GLU A 46 7.09 -14.54 -27.92
C GLU A 46 6.45 -15.02 -29.22
N LYS A 47 5.32 -14.44 -29.62
CA LYS A 47 4.67 -14.74 -30.91
C LYS A 47 5.60 -14.42 -32.07
N ARG A 48 6.21 -13.23 -32.08
CA ARG A 48 7.18 -12.85 -33.12
C ARG A 48 8.37 -13.81 -33.18
N LYS A 49 8.94 -14.18 -32.03
CA LYS A 49 10.07 -15.13 -31.97
C LYS A 49 9.71 -16.53 -32.47
N LYS A 50 8.45 -16.96 -32.32
CA LYS A 50 7.96 -18.26 -32.78
C LYS A 50 7.61 -18.26 -34.27
N GLU A 51 6.95 -17.21 -34.76
CA GLU A 51 6.45 -17.12 -36.14
C GLU A 51 7.55 -16.75 -37.14
N ASP A 52 8.43 -15.80 -36.79
CA ASP A 52 9.52 -15.34 -37.65
C ASP A 52 10.80 -15.15 -36.82
N PRO A 53 11.55 -16.24 -36.55
CA PRO A 53 12.80 -16.16 -35.81
C PRO A 53 13.85 -15.42 -36.63
N LEU A 54 14.04 -14.15 -36.30
CA LEU A 54 15.05 -13.31 -36.94
C LEU A 54 16.42 -13.49 -36.27
N PRO A 55 17.50 -13.60 -37.06
CA PRO A 55 18.85 -13.61 -36.51
C PRO A 55 19.21 -12.26 -35.88
N PRO A 56 20.26 -12.21 -35.04
CA PRO A 56 20.73 -10.98 -34.43
C PRO A 56 21.00 -9.89 -35.46
N VAL A 57 20.66 -8.64 -35.12
CA VAL A 57 20.86 -7.44 -35.96
C VAL A 57 22.27 -7.38 -36.56
N ARG A 58 23.29 -7.76 -35.77
CA ARG A 58 24.70 -7.79 -36.21
C ARG A 58 24.93 -8.75 -37.38
N GLU A 59 24.31 -9.92 -37.38
CA GLU A 59 24.47 -10.91 -38.45
C GLU A 59 23.78 -10.46 -39.73
N ILE A 60 22.58 -9.87 -39.60
CA ILE A 60 21.87 -9.31 -40.75
C ILE A 60 22.69 -8.21 -41.42
N ARG A 61 23.26 -7.28 -40.64
CA ARG A 61 24.14 -6.22 -41.17
C ARG A 61 25.38 -6.78 -41.87
N LYS A 62 25.98 -7.85 -41.33
CA LYS A 62 27.12 -8.51 -41.99
C LYS A 62 26.71 -9.11 -43.33
N ASN A 63 25.54 -9.74 -43.42
CA ASN A 63 25.04 -10.32 -44.66
C ASN A 63 24.74 -9.26 -45.72
N ILE A 64 24.14 -8.13 -45.31
CA ILE A 64 23.91 -6.98 -46.21
C ILE A 64 25.24 -6.47 -46.77
N HIS A 65 26.20 -6.12 -45.91
CA HIS A 65 27.52 -5.64 -46.37
C HIS A 65 28.25 -6.65 -47.26
N ARG A 66 28.13 -7.95 -46.97
CA ARG A 66 28.73 -8.99 -47.81
C ARG A 66 28.11 -9.00 -49.21
N LEU A 67 26.78 -8.90 -49.31
CA LEU A 67 26.09 -8.86 -50.60
C LEU A 67 26.43 -7.58 -51.37
N GLU A 68 26.48 -6.43 -50.70
CA GLU A 68 26.92 -5.16 -51.30
C GLU A 68 28.34 -5.24 -51.82
N PHE A 69 29.24 -5.87 -51.05
CA PHE A 69 30.61 -6.11 -51.50
C PHE A 69 30.64 -6.96 -52.78
N ILE A 70 29.92 -8.09 -52.81
CA ILE A 70 29.81 -8.97 -54.00
C ILE A 70 29.23 -8.20 -55.20
N ILE A 71 28.22 -7.36 -54.99
CA ILE A 71 27.67 -6.49 -56.04
C ILE A 71 28.77 -5.57 -56.60
N SER A 72 29.58 -4.97 -55.73
CA SER A 72 30.61 -4.01 -56.15
C SER A 72 31.83 -4.64 -56.82
N THR A 73 32.17 -5.90 -56.50
CA THR A 73 33.43 -6.53 -56.94
C THR A 73 33.25 -7.69 -57.93
N GLU A 74 32.18 -8.47 -57.80
CA GLU A 74 32.04 -9.77 -58.44
C GLU A 74 30.85 -9.86 -59.41
N ALA A 75 29.90 -8.92 -59.38
CA ALA A 75 28.76 -8.93 -60.28
C ALA A 75 29.18 -8.58 -61.72
N ARG A 76 29.30 -9.60 -62.58
CA ARG A 76 29.76 -9.45 -63.98
C ARG A 76 28.63 -9.19 -64.96
N THR A 77 27.38 -9.36 -64.55
CA THR A 77 26.20 -9.19 -65.40
C THR A 77 25.05 -8.46 -64.70
N LEU A 78 24.28 -7.69 -65.46
CA LEU A 78 23.08 -6.98 -64.96
C LEU A 78 22.04 -7.93 -64.34
N LYS A 79 21.96 -9.18 -64.78
CA LYS A 79 21.05 -10.18 -64.20
C LYS A 79 21.48 -10.56 -62.78
N GLN A 80 22.76 -10.87 -62.59
CA GLN A 80 23.35 -11.19 -61.29
C GLN A 80 23.21 -10.01 -60.31
N GLU A 81 23.52 -8.79 -60.77
CA GLU A 81 23.39 -7.58 -59.96
C GLU A 81 21.95 -7.40 -59.47
N ARG A 82 20.95 -7.53 -60.36
CA ARG A 82 19.53 -7.42 -59.99
C ARG A 82 19.09 -8.49 -58.99
N GLU A 83 19.61 -9.70 -59.07
CA GLU A 83 19.31 -10.77 -58.12
C GLU A 83 19.87 -10.47 -56.74
N LEU A 84 21.15 -10.08 -56.67
CA LEU A 84 21.80 -9.68 -55.42
C LEU A 84 21.11 -8.47 -54.78
N VAL A 85 20.71 -7.47 -55.56
CA VAL A 85 19.94 -6.32 -55.05
C VAL A 85 18.59 -6.75 -54.47
N LYS A 86 17.92 -7.74 -55.07
CA LYS A 86 16.68 -8.30 -54.48
C LYS A 86 16.96 -8.98 -53.14
N GLU A 87 18.08 -9.68 -53.00
CA GLU A 87 18.48 -10.29 -51.73
C GLU A 87 18.82 -9.26 -50.67
N VAL A 88 19.56 -8.20 -51.03
CA VAL A 88 19.82 -7.06 -50.12
C VAL A 88 18.51 -6.50 -49.59
N ARG A 89 17.54 -6.22 -50.47
CA ARG A 89 16.20 -5.73 -50.05
C ARG A 89 15.46 -6.69 -49.13
N LYS A 90 15.62 -8.01 -49.30
CA LYS A 90 15.04 -9.00 -48.38
C LYS A 90 15.71 -8.92 -47.01
N TRP A 91 17.04 -8.80 -46.97
CA TRP A 91 17.77 -8.66 -45.71
C TRP A 91 17.51 -7.33 -45.01
N GLU A 92 17.32 -6.23 -45.74
CA GLU A 92 16.91 -4.93 -45.17
C GLU A 92 15.54 -5.01 -44.50
N LYS A 93 14.57 -5.71 -45.10
CA LYS A 93 13.27 -5.96 -44.46
C LYS A 93 13.43 -6.75 -43.16
N LYS A 94 14.24 -7.81 -43.17
CA LYS A 94 14.57 -8.58 -41.96
C LYS A 94 15.27 -7.72 -40.90
N LEU A 95 16.16 -6.81 -41.32
CA LEU A 95 16.83 -5.87 -40.43
C LEU A 95 15.83 -4.97 -39.71
N GLY A 96 14.84 -4.44 -40.43
CA GLY A 96 13.75 -3.64 -39.85
C GLY A 96 13.01 -4.41 -38.76
N GLY A 97 12.58 -5.64 -39.06
CA GLY A 97 11.91 -6.51 -38.09
C GLY A 97 12.77 -6.83 -36.86
N ALA A 98 14.07 -7.10 -37.06
CA ALA A 98 15.00 -7.42 -35.97
C ALA A 98 15.23 -6.21 -35.04
N ILE A 99 15.34 -5.01 -35.60
CA ILE A 99 15.47 -3.76 -34.83
C ILE A 99 14.20 -3.51 -34.01
N GLU A 100 13.01 -3.74 -34.57
CA GLU A 100 11.75 -3.61 -33.81
C GLU A 100 11.70 -4.58 -32.64
N THR A 101 12.08 -5.84 -32.85
CA THR A 101 12.13 -6.86 -31.79
C THR A 101 13.10 -6.45 -30.69
N GLU A 102 14.30 -6.00 -31.04
CA GLU A 102 15.29 -5.53 -30.05
C GLU A 102 14.79 -4.28 -29.29
N ARG A 103 14.08 -3.36 -29.95
CA ARG A 103 13.44 -2.21 -29.29
C ARG A 103 12.36 -2.64 -28.31
N MET A 104 11.54 -3.62 -28.66
CA MET A 104 10.54 -4.19 -27.76
C MET A 104 11.20 -4.86 -26.56
N GLU A 105 12.27 -5.64 -26.75
CA GLU A 105 13.01 -6.26 -25.65
C GLU A 105 13.57 -5.21 -24.68
N ARG A 106 14.19 -4.14 -25.20
CA ARG A 106 14.68 -3.03 -24.37
C ARG A 106 13.53 -2.35 -23.63
N ARG A 107 12.40 -2.11 -24.30
CA ARG A 107 11.20 -1.54 -23.66
C ARG A 107 10.70 -2.43 -22.52
N LEU A 108 10.70 -3.75 -22.70
CA LEU A 108 10.29 -4.69 -21.67
C LEU A 108 11.17 -4.58 -20.41
N VAL A 109 12.48 -4.42 -20.59
CA VAL A 109 13.42 -4.19 -19.47
C VAL A 109 13.03 -2.93 -18.69
N PHE A 110 12.81 -1.81 -19.37
CA PHE A 110 12.39 -0.57 -18.70
C PHE A 110 11.04 -0.70 -17.99
N ILE A 111 10.05 -1.37 -18.61
CA ILE A 111 8.75 -1.62 -17.97
C ILE A 111 8.94 -2.49 -16.72
N ASN A 112 9.80 -3.50 -16.76
CA ASN A 112 10.07 -4.34 -15.59
C ASN A 112 10.71 -3.56 -14.43
N ASP A 113 11.59 -2.61 -14.73
CA ASP A 113 12.13 -1.71 -13.72
C ASP A 113 11.07 -0.75 -13.16
N ASP A 114 10.17 -0.24 -14.01
CA ASP A 114 9.01 0.55 -13.57
C ASP A 114 8.08 -0.25 -12.65
N ILE A 115 7.83 -1.54 -12.96
CA ILE A 115 7.03 -2.45 -12.13
C ILE A 115 7.65 -2.57 -10.74
N LYS A 116 8.97 -2.82 -10.66
CA LYS A 116 9.68 -2.94 -9.38
C LYS A 116 9.56 -1.67 -8.54
N ARG A 117 9.73 -0.49 -9.17
CA ARG A 117 9.58 0.80 -8.48
C ARG A 117 8.15 1.02 -8.00
N ALA A 118 7.16 0.70 -8.82
CA ALA A 118 5.75 0.82 -8.43
C ALA A 118 5.38 -0.17 -7.30
N GLU A 119 5.92 -1.38 -7.31
CA GLU A 119 5.74 -2.37 -6.24
C GLU A 119 6.32 -1.88 -4.91
N GLN A 120 7.52 -1.30 -4.94
CA GLN A 120 8.14 -0.70 -3.76
C GLN A 120 7.30 0.45 -3.20
N GLN A 121 6.81 1.34 -4.07
CA GLN A 121 5.91 2.43 -3.66
C GLN A 121 4.62 1.92 -3.02
N VAL A 122 4.01 0.86 -3.56
CA VAL A 122 2.82 0.24 -2.96
C VAL A 122 3.15 -0.27 -1.57
N LYS A 123 4.25 -1.02 -1.41
CA LYS A 123 4.67 -1.55 -0.10
C LYS A 123 4.93 -0.45 0.93
N GLU A 124 5.61 0.62 0.53
CA GLU A 124 5.87 1.78 1.40
C GLU A 124 4.59 2.50 1.83
N LEU A 125 3.61 2.61 0.92
CA LEU A 125 2.31 3.21 1.25
C LEU A 125 1.48 2.29 2.16
N GLU A 126 1.55 0.97 1.97
CA GLU A 126 0.88 -0.01 2.81
C GLU A 126 1.44 -0.04 4.24
N THR A 127 2.76 0.01 4.40
CA THR A 127 3.39 0.09 5.74
C THR A 127 2.95 1.35 6.46
N ARG A 128 3.02 2.51 5.80
CA ARG A 128 2.57 3.80 6.36
C ARG A 128 1.09 3.79 6.72
N MET A 129 0.26 3.17 5.89
CA MET A 129 -1.18 2.99 6.15
C MET A 129 -1.43 2.15 7.40
N ASN A 130 -0.66 1.08 7.60
CA ASN A 130 -0.78 0.21 8.77
C ASN A 130 -0.31 0.91 10.04
N GLU A 131 0.78 1.68 9.99
CA GLU A 131 1.24 2.53 11.09
C GLU A 131 0.16 3.54 11.50
N LEU A 132 -0.46 4.24 10.54
CA LEU A 132 -1.54 5.18 10.83
C LEU A 132 -2.79 4.50 11.39
N ARG A 133 -3.15 3.31 10.89
CA ARG A 133 -4.25 2.51 11.46
C ARG A 133 -3.98 2.14 12.93
N ALA A 134 -2.73 1.77 13.25
CA ALA A 134 -2.34 1.46 14.63
C ALA A 134 -2.46 2.71 15.53
N GLN A 135 -1.96 3.86 15.08
CA GLN A 135 -2.07 5.13 15.82
C GLN A 135 -3.52 5.55 16.07
N VAL A 136 -4.39 5.43 15.05
CA VAL A 136 -5.83 5.72 15.20
C VAL A 136 -6.48 4.76 16.20
N TYR A 137 -6.16 3.47 16.13
CA TYR A 137 -6.68 2.48 17.06
C TYR A 137 -6.25 2.75 18.51
N GLU A 138 -4.97 3.06 18.74
CA GLU A 138 -4.44 3.38 20.07
C GLU A 138 -5.16 4.58 20.69
N LYS A 139 -5.41 5.63 19.90
CA LYS A 139 -6.13 6.81 20.38
C LYS A 139 -7.58 6.53 20.72
N HIS A 140 -8.32 5.84 19.85
CA HIS A 140 -9.69 5.45 20.18
C HIS A 140 -9.74 4.54 21.41
N SER A 141 -8.80 3.60 21.54
CA SER A 141 -8.71 2.73 22.72
C SER A 141 -8.47 3.54 24.01
N ALA A 142 -7.56 4.52 23.97
CA ALA A 142 -7.29 5.42 25.09
C ALA A 142 -8.52 6.27 25.46
N GLU A 143 -9.22 6.84 24.49
CA GLU A 143 -10.47 7.59 24.70
C GLU A 143 -11.59 6.71 25.28
N HIS A 144 -11.72 5.46 24.81
CA HIS A 144 -12.72 4.54 25.33
C HIS A 144 -12.42 4.13 26.77
N LYS A 145 -11.15 3.90 27.12
CA LYS A 145 -10.74 3.61 28.51
C LYS A 145 -11.00 4.80 29.42
N SER A 146 -10.59 6.00 29.02
CA SER A 146 -10.81 7.20 29.84
C SER A 146 -12.30 7.47 30.06
N ARG A 147 -13.15 7.30 29.04
CA ARG A 147 -14.63 7.41 29.16
C ARG A 147 -15.24 6.35 30.07
N LYS A 148 -14.71 5.13 30.07
CA LYS A 148 -15.18 4.07 30.99
C LYS A 148 -14.79 4.39 32.43
N GLU A 149 -13.55 4.81 32.65
CA GLU A 149 -13.03 5.19 33.97
C GLU A 149 -13.79 6.39 34.55
N SER A 150 -14.07 7.42 33.73
CA SER A 150 -14.83 8.59 34.17
C SER A 150 -16.27 8.22 34.58
N LYS A 151 -16.96 7.38 33.78
CA LYS A 151 -18.31 6.89 34.13
C LYS A 151 -18.30 6.05 35.41
N LEU A 152 -17.26 5.26 35.63
CA LEU A 152 -17.13 4.40 36.80
C LEU A 152 -16.86 5.24 38.06
N LEU A 153 -16.07 6.32 37.93
CA LEU A 153 -15.87 7.32 38.98
C LEU A 153 -17.16 8.08 39.32
N GLU A 154 -17.92 8.50 38.31
CA GLU A 154 -19.24 9.14 38.51
C GLU A 154 -20.22 8.22 39.22
N LEU A 155 -20.30 6.94 38.80
CA LEU A 155 -21.12 5.93 39.48
C LEU A 155 -20.73 5.75 40.95
N LYS A 156 -19.42 5.67 41.24
CA LYS A 156 -18.92 5.58 42.62
C LYS A 156 -19.32 6.80 43.45
N ARG A 157 -19.17 8.01 42.90
CA ARG A 157 -19.59 9.25 43.56
C ARG A 157 -21.09 9.27 43.84
N ASN A 158 -21.90 8.86 42.87
CA ASN A 158 -23.36 8.81 43.05
C ASN A 158 -23.76 7.81 44.16
N VAL A 159 -23.13 6.64 44.20
CA VAL A 159 -23.37 5.64 45.27
C VAL A 159 -22.92 6.16 46.64
N GLU A 160 -21.78 6.85 46.72
CA GLU A 160 -21.32 7.48 47.96
C GLU A 160 -22.26 8.60 48.42
N GLU A 161 -22.77 9.42 47.50
CA GLU A 161 -23.76 10.46 47.79
C GLU A 161 -25.10 9.87 48.26
N GLU A 162 -25.56 8.77 47.66
CA GLU A 162 -26.76 8.05 48.09
C GLU A 162 -26.59 7.46 49.49
N LYS A 163 -25.47 6.79 49.77
CA LYS A 163 -25.13 6.31 51.13
C LYS A 163 -25.09 7.45 52.14
N LEU A 164 -24.50 8.59 51.79
CA LEU A 164 -24.49 9.77 52.64
C LEU A 164 -25.91 10.34 52.87
N LYS A 165 -26.81 10.28 51.87
CA LYS A 165 -28.21 10.68 52.03
C LYS A 165 -29.00 9.70 52.91
N GLU A 166 -28.73 8.41 52.84
CA GLU A 166 -29.33 7.39 53.73
C GLU A 166 -28.85 7.50 55.18
N ILE A 167 -27.60 7.90 55.41
CA ILE A 167 -27.02 8.06 56.76
C ILE A 167 -27.45 9.40 57.41
N LYS A 168 -27.69 10.45 56.61
CA LYS A 168 -28.11 11.79 57.09
C LYS A 168 -29.31 11.80 58.04
N PRO A 169 -30.41 11.05 57.85
CA PRO A 169 -31.51 11.00 58.82
C PRO A 169 -31.13 10.40 60.17
N PHE A 170 -30.13 9.53 60.24
CA PHE A 170 -29.61 8.93 61.48
C PHE A 170 -28.50 9.76 62.16
N MET A 171 -27.99 10.79 61.48
CA MET A 171 -26.98 11.74 61.99
C MET A 171 -27.58 13.08 62.42
N LYS A 172 -28.90 13.18 62.60
CA LYS A 172 -29.46 14.28 63.39
C LYS A 172 -28.86 14.20 64.79
N LYS A 173 -27.85 15.03 65.06
CA LYS A 173 -27.37 15.30 66.40
C LYS A 173 -28.58 15.72 67.24
N ASN A 174 -28.92 14.94 68.25
CA ASN A 174 -29.55 15.51 69.43
C ASN A 174 -28.61 16.63 69.89
N GLU A 175 -29.14 17.83 70.13
CA GLU A 175 -28.37 19.03 70.46
C GLU A 175 -27.50 18.86 71.74
N ASP A 176 -27.69 17.76 72.48
CA ASP A 176 -26.99 17.43 73.72
C ASP A 176 -25.89 16.35 73.62
N GLY A 177 -25.57 15.84 72.43
CA GLY A 177 -24.44 14.90 72.23
C GLY A 177 -24.56 13.54 72.95
N ARG A 178 -25.75 13.18 73.46
CA ARG A 178 -26.02 11.88 74.07
C ARG A 178 -26.68 10.94 73.06
N VAL A 179 -26.05 9.77 72.89
CA VAL A 179 -26.64 8.62 72.17
C VAL A 179 -27.53 7.89 73.17
N ASP A 180 -28.82 7.79 72.89
CA ASP A 180 -29.74 6.99 73.71
C ASP A 180 -29.38 5.51 73.55
N LEU A 181 -28.94 4.89 74.66
CA LEU A 181 -28.57 3.47 74.74
C LEU A 181 -29.74 2.51 74.48
N GLY A 182 -30.97 3.03 74.32
CA GLY A 182 -32.19 2.26 74.08
C GLY A 182 -32.32 1.65 72.68
N GLU A 183 -31.54 2.11 71.70
CA GLU A 183 -31.59 1.61 70.30
C GLU A 183 -30.39 0.74 69.91
N ILE A 184 -29.51 0.38 70.85
CA ILE A 184 -28.42 -0.56 70.58
C ILE A 184 -28.98 -1.98 70.63
N CYS A 185 -29.41 -2.52 69.48
CA CYS A 185 -29.70 -3.95 69.36
C CYS A 185 -28.40 -4.76 69.48
N VAL A 186 -28.20 -5.41 70.64
CA VAL A 186 -27.15 -6.42 70.84
C VAL A 186 -27.59 -7.72 70.15
N ILE A 187 -27.06 -8.00 68.97
CA ILE A 187 -27.23 -9.30 68.30
C ILE A 187 -26.37 -10.32 69.04
N LYS A 188 -26.98 -11.12 69.94
CA LYS A 188 -26.32 -12.29 70.54
C LYS A 188 -26.14 -13.36 69.47
N LYS A 189 -24.88 -13.65 69.13
CA LYS A 189 -24.51 -14.80 68.31
C LYS A 189 -24.88 -16.08 69.06
N LYS A 190 -25.81 -16.87 68.51
CA LYS A 190 -26.14 -18.20 69.04
C LYS A 190 -24.96 -19.13 68.76
N GLU A 191 -24.35 -19.66 69.81
CA GLU A 191 -23.42 -20.78 69.68
C GLU A 191 -24.21 -22.10 69.74
N LYS A 192 -23.94 -22.93 68.72
CA LYS A 192 -24.40 -24.30 68.44
C LYS A 192 -25.77 -24.45 67.77
#